data_AF-A0A811KHA3-F1
#
_entry.id   AF-A0A811KHA3-F1
#
_cell.length_a   1.000
_cell.length_b   1.000
_cell.length_c   1.000
_cell.angle_alpha   90.00
_cell.angle_beta   90.00
_cell.angle_gamma   90.00
#
_symmetry.space_group_name_H-M   'P 1'
#
loop_
_entity.id
_entity.type
_entity.pdbx_description
1 polymer ?
#
loop_
_entity_poly.entity_id
_entity_poly.type
_entity_poly.pdbx_seq_one_letter_code
_entity_poly.pdbx_strand_id
1 'polypeptide(L)'
;MKPGQSITADTYCAQIDKLRHNLPTMVRRRGPVILQDNARPHAAKKTVAKFRELGYEVLEHPPYSPDLAPTDFHLFKHLSSFLNGRIYKTPDDAKNAFKNFINSRNPEFYNRGIKSL
;
A
#
# COMPACT_ATOMS: atom_id res chain seq x y z
N MET A 1 -10.91 6.90 -7.65
CA MET A 1 -10.06 7.78 -8.48
C MET A 1 -10.42 7.53 -9.93
N LYS A 2 -10.35 8.56 -10.77
CA LYS A 2 -10.60 8.41 -12.21
C LYS A 2 -9.34 7.88 -12.91
N PRO A 3 -9.48 7.15 -14.03
CA PRO A 3 -8.32 6.79 -14.86
C PRO A 3 -7.50 8.05 -15.22
N GLY A 4 -6.17 7.93 -15.19
CA GLY A 4 -5.23 9.04 -15.48
C GLY A 4 -5.05 10.06 -14.35
N GLN A 5 -5.79 9.95 -13.24
CA GLN A 5 -5.64 10.86 -12.11
C GLN A 5 -4.43 10.48 -11.25
N SER A 6 -3.52 11.43 -11.03
CA SER A 6 -2.39 11.26 -10.11
C SER A 6 -2.81 11.36 -8.63
N ILE A 7 -2.10 10.65 -7.76
CA ILE A 7 -2.25 10.79 -6.30
C ILE A 7 -1.60 12.11 -5.87
N THR A 8 -2.36 12.94 -5.17
CA THR A 8 -1.88 14.12 -4.45
C THR A 8 -1.82 13.85 -2.95
N ALA A 9 -1.13 14.71 -2.18
CA ALA A 9 -1.10 14.62 -0.72
C ALA A 9 -2.51 14.63 -0.11
N ASP A 10 -3.44 15.41 -0.67
CA ASP A 10 -4.83 15.45 -0.20
C ASP A 10 -5.55 14.11 -0.39
N THR A 11 -5.43 13.54 -1.59
CA THR A 11 -6.05 12.24 -1.89
C THR A 11 -5.42 11.11 -1.08
N TYR A 12 -4.13 11.21 -0.80
CA TYR A 12 -3.41 10.24 0.00
C TYR A 12 -3.81 10.30 1.48
N CYS A 13 -3.91 11.50 2.06
CA CYS A 13 -4.45 11.68 3.42
C CYS A 13 -5.86 11.11 3.55
N ALA A 14 -6.73 11.32 2.55
CA ALA A 14 -8.06 10.72 2.54
C ALA A 14 -8.04 9.18 2.46
N GLN A 15 -7.01 8.58 1.85
CA GLN A 15 -6.82 7.13 1.87
C GLN A 15 -6.34 6.64 3.24
N ILE A 16 -5.47 7.39 3.92
CA ILE A 16 -5.02 7.09 5.29
C ILE A 16 -6.22 7.10 6.25
N ASP A 17 -7.12 8.07 6.15
CA ASP A 17 -8.34 8.11 6.98
C ASP A 17 -9.23 6.88 6.73
N LYS A 18 -9.41 6.47 5.45
CA LYS A 18 -10.12 5.24 5.11
C LYS A 18 -9.43 3.99 5.65
N LEU A 19 -8.11 3.92 5.59
CA LEU A 19 -7.33 2.83 6.16
C LEU A 19 -7.59 2.72 7.65
N ARG A 20 -7.53 3.83 8.39
CA ARG A 20 -7.80 3.88 9.84
C ARG A 20 -9.17 3.32 10.21
N HIS A 21 -10.20 3.56 9.40
CA HIS A 21 -11.54 3.00 9.64
C HIS A 21 -11.60 1.48 9.41
N ASN A 22 -10.80 0.95 8.48
CA ASN A 22 -10.77 -0.47 8.14
C ASN A 22 -9.77 -1.29 8.98
N LEU A 23 -8.85 -0.63 9.70
CA LEU A 23 -7.92 -1.32 10.59
C LEU A 23 -8.64 -1.94 11.80
N PRO A 24 -8.23 -3.15 12.24
CA PRO A 24 -8.73 -3.73 13.48
C PRO A 24 -8.53 -2.78 14.66
N THR A 25 -9.51 -2.72 15.58
CA THR A 25 -9.50 -1.80 16.73
C THR A 25 -8.20 -1.88 17.53
N MET A 26 -7.65 -3.08 17.72
CA MET A 26 -6.39 -3.28 18.44
C MET A 26 -5.19 -2.64 17.72
N VAL A 27 -5.10 -2.79 16.39
CA VAL A 27 -4.03 -2.18 15.58
C VAL A 27 -4.16 -0.66 15.63
N ARG A 28 -5.39 -0.14 15.46
CA ARG A 28 -5.65 1.30 15.52
C ARG A 28 -5.28 1.92 16.88
N ARG A 29 -5.51 1.21 17.98
CA ARG A 29 -5.18 1.68 19.34
C ARG A 29 -3.69 1.69 19.63
N ARG A 30 -2.95 0.69 19.12
CA ARG A 30 -1.50 0.60 19.32
C ARG A 30 -0.71 1.59 18.48
N GLY A 31 -1.29 2.04 17.35
CA GLY A 31 -0.57 2.81 16.36
C GLY A 31 0.28 1.87 15.50
N PRO A 32 -0.11 1.59 14.24
CA PRO A 32 0.75 0.83 13.34
C PRO A 32 2.03 1.62 13.02
N VAL A 33 3.07 0.87 12.75
CA VAL A 33 4.29 1.35 12.10
C VAL A 33 4.07 1.29 10.59
N ILE A 34 4.33 2.39 9.90
CA ILE A 34 4.09 2.58 8.47
C ILE A 34 5.42 2.56 7.74
N LEU A 35 5.52 1.71 6.71
CA LEU A 35 6.61 1.70 5.75
C LEU A 35 6.06 2.14 4.39
N GLN A 36 6.64 3.18 3.82
CA GLN A 36 6.26 3.73 2.52
C GLN A 36 7.51 4.32 1.83
N ASP A 37 7.46 4.44 0.50
CA ASP A 37 8.53 5.07 -0.27
C ASP A 37 8.50 6.61 -0.14
N ASN A 38 9.54 7.26 -0.68
CA ASN A 38 9.71 8.71 -0.61
C ASN A 38 8.98 9.47 -1.73
N ALA A 39 7.90 8.92 -2.28
CA ALA A 39 7.11 9.61 -3.30
C ALA A 39 6.63 10.98 -2.79
N ARG A 40 6.56 12.00 -3.67
CA ARG A 40 6.23 13.38 -3.29
C ARG A 40 4.96 13.51 -2.43
N PRO A 41 3.85 12.79 -2.71
CA PRO A 41 2.67 12.83 -1.85
C PRO A 41 2.92 12.26 -0.45
N HIS A 42 3.79 11.25 -0.31
CA HIS A 42 4.07 10.56 0.95
C HIS A 42 4.98 11.40 1.87
N ALA A 43 5.98 12.08 1.28
CA ALA A 43 6.89 12.97 1.98
C ALA A 43 6.34 14.40 2.18
N ALA A 44 5.13 14.70 1.69
CA ALA A 44 4.53 16.01 1.83
C ALA A 44 4.27 16.35 3.30
N LYS A 45 4.50 17.62 3.69
CA LYS A 45 4.24 18.11 5.06
C LYS A 45 2.85 17.74 5.58
N LYS A 46 1.84 17.80 4.70
CA LYS A 46 0.45 17.44 5.04
C LYS A 46 0.30 15.98 5.44
N THR A 47 0.97 15.08 4.74
CA THR A 47 0.93 13.64 5.00
C THR A 47 1.69 13.28 6.27
N VAL A 48 2.87 13.87 6.47
CA VAL A 48 3.64 13.72 7.72
C VAL A 48 2.81 14.21 8.92
N ALA A 49 2.15 15.37 8.79
CA ALA A 49 1.27 15.89 9.83
C ALA A 49 0.08 14.95 10.12
N LYS A 50 -0.50 14.31 9.08
CA LYS A 50 -1.58 13.34 9.23
C LYS A 50 -1.13 12.10 10.02
N PHE A 51 0.04 11.51 9.70
CA PHE A 51 0.55 10.38 10.49
C PHE A 51 0.81 10.75 11.94
N ARG A 52 1.36 11.94 12.20
CA ARG A 52 1.56 12.47 13.56
C ARG A 52 0.24 12.65 14.32
N GLU A 53 -0.79 13.21 13.69
CA GLU A 53 -2.13 13.37 14.27
C GLU A 53 -2.73 12.01 14.68
N LEU A 54 -2.49 10.99 13.87
CA LEU A 54 -2.99 9.63 14.12
C LEU A 54 -2.13 8.83 15.11
N GLY A 55 -0.96 9.34 15.51
CA GLY A 55 0.00 8.65 16.35
C GLY A 55 0.66 7.45 15.67
N TYR A 56 0.83 7.50 14.34
CA TYR A 56 1.45 6.43 13.57
C TYR A 56 2.94 6.73 13.40
N GLU A 57 3.78 5.74 13.68
CA GLU A 57 5.21 5.81 13.41
C GLU A 57 5.45 5.58 11.92
N VAL A 58 6.36 6.33 11.32
CA VAL A 58 6.75 6.15 9.91
C VAL A 58 8.22 5.76 9.89
N LEU A 59 8.54 4.58 9.37
CA LEU A 59 9.92 4.13 9.23
C LEU A 59 10.65 4.95 8.17
N GLU A 60 11.91 5.24 8.43
CA GLU A 60 12.79 5.84 7.43
C GLU A 60 13.00 4.85 6.27
N HIS A 61 12.79 5.33 5.04
CA HIS A 61 13.02 4.56 3.84
C HIS A 61 14.12 5.24 3.02
N PRO A 62 15.21 4.56 2.67
CA PRO A 62 16.27 5.15 1.86
C PRO A 62 15.79 5.44 0.43
N PRO A 63 16.34 6.48 -0.23
CA PRO A 63 16.02 6.75 -1.64
C PRO A 63 16.33 5.56 -2.55
N TYR A 64 15.50 5.35 -3.58
CA TYR A 64 15.70 4.36 -4.64
C TYR A 64 15.90 2.91 -4.18
N SER A 65 15.25 2.51 -3.09
CA SER A 65 15.42 1.19 -2.47
C SER A 65 14.15 0.32 -2.52
N PRO A 66 13.66 -0.03 -3.73
CA PRO A 66 12.47 -0.87 -3.88
C PRO A 66 12.68 -2.30 -3.33
N ASP A 67 13.93 -2.75 -3.21
CA ASP A 67 14.32 -3.99 -2.54
C ASP A 67 14.02 -3.98 -1.04
N LEU A 68 13.87 -2.80 -0.43
CA LEU A 68 13.46 -2.62 0.97
C LEU A 68 11.96 -2.31 1.12
N ALA A 69 11.18 -2.46 0.06
CA ALA A 69 9.74 -2.28 0.08
C ALA A 69 9.02 -3.62 -0.17
N PRO A 70 8.43 -4.27 0.86
CA PRO A 70 7.74 -5.55 0.69
C PRO A 70 6.62 -5.52 -0.35
N THR A 71 6.01 -4.35 -0.55
CA THR A 71 5.03 -4.14 -1.62
C THR A 71 5.67 -4.34 -3.00
N ASP A 72 6.88 -3.84 -3.23
CA ASP A 72 7.56 -3.91 -4.52
C ASP A 72 8.19 -5.29 -4.76
N PHE A 73 9.10 -5.72 -3.87
CA PHE A 73 9.87 -6.95 -4.10
C PHE A 73 9.03 -8.24 -3.94
N HIS A 74 7.95 -8.20 -3.16
CA HIS A 74 7.12 -9.39 -2.88
C HIS A 74 5.72 -9.29 -3.47
N LEU A 75 4.89 -8.33 -3.05
CA LEU A 75 3.49 -8.27 -3.48
C LEU A 75 3.36 -8.03 -4.99
N PHE A 76 4.01 -6.99 -5.51
CA PHE A 76 3.94 -6.62 -6.93
C PHE A 76 4.70 -7.59 -7.82
N LYS A 77 5.79 -8.19 -7.36
CA LYS A 77 6.46 -9.29 -8.08
C LYS A 77 5.50 -10.45 -8.35
N HIS A 78 4.78 -10.92 -7.32
CA HIS A 78 3.82 -12.00 -7.48
C HIS A 78 2.57 -11.57 -8.26
N LEU A 79 2.13 -10.32 -8.10
CA LEU A 79 1.02 -9.76 -8.88
C LEU A 79 1.37 -9.72 -10.36
N SER A 80 2.55 -9.23 -10.73
CA SER A 80 3.03 -9.18 -12.10
C SER A 80 3.02 -10.57 -12.74
N SER A 81 3.57 -11.57 -12.02
CA SER A 81 3.52 -12.97 -12.47
C SER A 81 2.08 -13.49 -12.65
N PHE A 82 1.16 -13.14 -11.75
CA PHE A 82 -0.25 -13.52 -11.85
C PHE A 82 -0.97 -12.87 -13.05
N LEU A 83 -0.65 -11.61 -13.35
CA LEU A 83 -1.25 -10.84 -14.44
C LEU A 83 -0.62 -11.16 -15.80
N ASN A 84 0.57 -11.75 -15.84
CA ASN A 84 1.33 -11.99 -17.06
C ASN A 84 0.52 -12.77 -18.12
N GLY A 85 0.55 -12.30 -19.37
CA GLY A 85 -0.15 -12.92 -20.50
C GLY A 85 -1.67 -12.74 -20.52
N ARG A 86 -2.25 -11.98 -19.58
CA ARG A 86 -3.71 -11.73 -19.53
C ARG A 86 -4.08 -10.42 -20.21
N ILE A 87 -5.22 -10.42 -20.92
CA ILE A 87 -5.81 -9.22 -21.53
C ILE A 87 -7.10 -8.88 -20.81
N TYR A 88 -7.23 -7.64 -20.37
CA TYR A 88 -8.41 -7.12 -19.70
C TYR A 88 -9.14 -6.15 -20.62
N LYS A 89 -10.42 -6.41 -20.90
CA LYS A 89 -11.21 -5.60 -21.84
C LYS A 89 -11.76 -4.34 -21.20
N THR A 90 -11.99 -4.39 -19.89
CA THR A 90 -12.52 -3.27 -19.11
C THR A 90 -11.69 -3.01 -17.85
N PRO A 91 -11.74 -1.78 -17.29
CA PRO A 91 -11.13 -1.49 -16.00
C PRO A 91 -11.67 -2.37 -14.86
N ASP A 92 -12.93 -2.81 -14.94
CA ASP A 92 -13.53 -3.65 -13.92
C ASP A 92 -13.02 -5.10 -13.99
N ASP A 93 -12.69 -5.61 -15.19
CA ASP A 93 -12.00 -6.89 -15.33
C ASP A 93 -10.65 -6.87 -14.61
N ALA A 94 -9.88 -5.79 -14.78
CA ALA A 94 -8.59 -5.61 -14.11
C ALA A 94 -8.74 -5.52 -12.58
N LYS A 95 -9.75 -4.77 -12.09
CA LYS A 95 -10.06 -4.70 -10.65
C LYS A 95 -10.45 -6.06 -10.09
N ASN A 96 -11.26 -6.82 -10.81
CA ASN A 96 -11.69 -8.16 -10.39
C ASN A 96 -10.51 -9.13 -10.37
N ALA A 97 -9.59 -9.06 -11.35
CA ALA A 97 -8.37 -9.84 -11.33
C ALA A 97 -7.48 -9.52 -10.12
N PHE A 98 -7.34 -8.23 -9.78
CA PHE A 98 -6.62 -7.82 -8.57
C PHE A 98 -7.29 -8.34 -7.30
N LYS A 99 -8.63 -8.24 -7.18
CA LYS A 99 -9.37 -8.81 -6.05
C LYS A 99 -9.16 -10.33 -5.93
N ASN A 100 -9.23 -11.05 -7.06
CA ASN A 100 -9.00 -12.49 -7.09
C ASN A 100 -7.58 -12.84 -6.65
N PHE A 101 -6.58 -12.07 -7.11
CA PHE A 101 -5.20 -12.21 -6.65
C PHE A 101 -5.11 -12.07 -5.12
N ILE A 102 -5.64 -10.99 -4.55
CA ILE A 102 -5.62 -10.75 -3.10
C ILE A 102 -6.33 -11.87 -2.33
N ASN A 103 -7.55 -12.24 -2.75
CA ASN A 103 -8.34 -13.28 -2.11
C ASN A 103 -7.70 -14.69 -2.19
N SER A 104 -6.84 -14.92 -3.18
CA SER A 104 -6.10 -16.19 -3.31
C SER A 104 -4.87 -16.31 -2.39
N ARG A 105 -4.48 -15.23 -1.70
CA ARG A 105 -3.30 -15.24 -0.81
C ARG A 105 -3.71 -15.56 0.62
N ASN A 106 -3.03 -16.54 1.21
CA ASN A 106 -3.16 -16.84 2.62
C ASN A 106 -2.37 -15.84 3.49
N PRO A 107 -2.62 -15.77 4.81
CA PRO A 107 -1.87 -14.89 5.72
C PRO A 107 -0.35 -15.11 5.67
N GLU A 108 0.10 -16.35 5.47
CA GLU A 108 1.53 -16.70 5.36
C GLU A 108 2.23 -16.08 4.15
N PHE A 109 1.50 -15.77 3.08
CA PHE A 109 2.03 -15.00 1.98
C PHE A 109 2.48 -13.60 2.43
N TYR A 110 1.64 -12.90 3.20
CA TYR A 110 1.97 -11.57 3.70
C TYR A 110 3.05 -11.61 4.78
N ASN A 111 2.97 -12.57 5.70
CA ASN A 111 3.99 -12.76 6.74
C ASN A 111 5.38 -12.98 6.14
N ARG A 112 5.50 -13.80 5.09
CA ARG A 112 6.78 -14.01 4.41
C ARG A 112 7.33 -12.72 3.80
N GLY A 113 6.49 -11.92 3.14
CA GLY A 113 6.92 -10.64 2.57
C GLY A 113 7.46 -9.70 3.64
N ILE A 114 6.76 -9.56 4.76
CA ILE A 114 7.17 -8.67 5.87
C ILE A 114 8.44 -9.18 6.58
N LYS A 115 8.55 -10.50 6.80
CA LYS A 115 9.74 -11.11 7.45
C LYS A 115 10.98 -11.14 6.56
N SER A 116 10.84 -10.88 5.27
CA SER A 116 11.96 -10.82 4.32
C SER A 116 12.50 -9.39 4.14
N LEU A 117 11.93 -8.42 4.87
CA LEU A 117 12.51 -7.10 5.08
C LEU A 117 13.62 -7.20 6.13
#